data_AF-A0A2N6FP15-F1
#
_entry.id   AF-A0A2N6FP15-F1
#
_cell.length_a   1.000
_cell.length_b   1.000
_cell.length_c   1.000
_cell.angle_alpha   90.00
_cell.angle_beta   90.00
_cell.angle_gamma   90.00
#
_symmetry.space_group_name_H-M   'P 1'
#
loop_
_entity.id
_entity.type
_entity.pdbx_description
1 polymer ?
#
loop_
_entity_poly.entity_id
_entity_poly.type
_entity_poly.pdbx_seq_one_letter_code
_entity_poly.pdbx_strand_id
1 'polypeptide(L)'
;MSQFFTKREILFYEKPGCAGNKKQKDLLTSKGIIFKVKNLLDTPWTFDSLGSFFVGLEKDEIVNVFAPKIKKNEIDIDKLSKKELIEYMIKEPILIKRPLIQVDEEKICGFNLAKLNKILNLKLDTDKQIGTCQSSDSCLT
;
A
#
# COMPACT_ATOMS: atom_id res chain seq x y z
N MET A 1 -33.47 13.84 3.00
CA MET A 1 -32.56 12.91 2.31
C MET A 1 -31.70 12.23 3.37
N SER A 2 -32.10 11.04 3.83
CA SER A 2 -31.29 10.26 4.76
C SER A 2 -30.23 9.54 3.93
N GLN A 3 -29.01 10.07 3.93
CA GLN A 3 -27.88 9.45 3.25
C GLN A 3 -27.48 8.25 4.12
N PHE A 4 -27.84 7.05 3.67
CA PHE A 4 -27.37 5.81 4.30
C PHE A 4 -25.85 5.77 4.16
N PHE A 5 -25.14 6.24 5.18
CA PHE A 5 -23.71 6.02 5.30
C PHE A 5 -23.53 4.55 5.69
N THR A 6 -23.47 3.66 4.70
CA THR A 6 -22.98 2.31 4.93
C THR A 6 -21.59 2.47 5.53
N LYS A 7 -21.42 2.05 6.79
CA LYS A 7 -20.15 2.17 7.51
C LYS A 7 -19.16 1.21 6.87
N ARG A 8 -18.37 1.73 5.93
CA ARG A 8 -17.29 1.00 5.24
C ARG A 8 -16.18 0.69 6.24
N GLU A 9 -15.65 -0.53 6.22
CA GLU A 9 -14.43 -0.83 6.95
C GLU A 9 -13.21 -0.56 6.07
N ILE A 10 -12.36 0.37 6.50
CA ILE A 10 -11.14 0.72 5.77
C ILE A 10 -9.93 0.36 6.63
N LEU A 11 -9.02 -0.45 6.09
CA LEU A 11 -7.73 -0.77 6.68
C LEU A 11 -6.61 -0.18 5.81
N PHE A 12 -5.69 0.55 6.45
CA PHE A 12 -4.52 1.13 5.83
C PHE A 12 -3.27 0.47 6.42
N TYR A 13 -2.62 -0.38 5.63
CA TYR A 13 -1.37 -1.03 6.01
C TYR A 13 -0.21 -0.14 5.62
N GLU A 14 0.57 0.30 6.61
CA GLU A 14 1.69 1.20 6.41
C GLU A 14 3.00 0.64 6.93
N LYS A 15 4.11 1.24 6.50
CA LYS A 15 5.36 1.14 7.25
C LYS A 15 5.39 2.30 8.26
N PRO A 16 5.52 2.04 9.58
CA PRO A 16 5.72 3.09 10.57
C PRO A 16 6.89 4.02 10.19
N GLY A 17 6.70 5.32 10.42
CA GLY A 17 7.68 6.37 10.10
C GLY A 17 7.78 6.74 8.61
N CYS A 18 6.95 6.17 7.73
CA CYS A 18 6.96 6.53 6.30
C CYS A 18 6.27 7.88 6.06
N ALA A 19 7.04 8.93 5.70
CA ALA A 19 6.52 10.26 5.41
C ALA A 19 5.46 10.26 4.28
N GLY A 20 5.64 9.42 3.25
CA GLY A 20 4.66 9.24 2.18
C GLY A 20 3.32 8.71 2.69
N ASN A 21 3.34 7.68 3.54
CA ASN A 21 2.11 7.15 4.15
C ASN A 21 1.46 8.19 5.07
N LYS A 22 2.24 8.99 5.80
CA LYS A 22 1.70 10.11 6.58
C LYS A 22 0.90 11.08 5.71
N LYS A 23 1.47 11.57 4.60
CA LYS A 23 0.77 12.50 3.67
C LYS A 23 -0.51 11.89 3.10
N GLN A 24 -0.47 10.61 2.76
CA GLN A 24 -1.63 9.88 2.23
C GLN A 24 -2.74 9.75 3.28
N LYS A 25 -2.40 9.39 4.53
CA LYS A 25 -3.35 9.35 5.65
C LYS A 25 -3.94 10.73 5.93
N ASP A 26 -3.11 11.77 5.99
CA ASP A 26 -3.55 13.15 6.21
C ASP A 26 -4.57 13.58 5.14
N LEU A 27 -4.37 13.22 3.87
CA LEU A 27 -5.34 13.47 2.80
C LEU A 27 -6.68 12.79 3.06
N LEU A 28 -6.66 11.49 3.37
CA LEU A 28 -7.88 10.72 3.62
C LEU A 28 -8.65 11.30 4.82
N THR A 29 -7.94 11.59 5.92
CA THR A 29 -8.54 12.19 7.12
C THR A 29 -9.09 13.59 6.85
N SER A 30 -8.42 14.42 6.04
CA SER A 30 -8.91 15.76 5.67
C SER A 30 -10.26 15.75 4.93
N LYS A 31 -10.66 14.58 4.43
CA LYS A 31 -11.91 14.36 3.69
C LYS A 31 -12.95 13.60 4.52
N GLY A 32 -12.71 13.47 5.83
CA GLY A 32 -13.60 12.80 6.77
C GLY A 32 -13.57 11.28 6.69
N ILE A 33 -12.59 10.69 5.99
CA ILE A 33 -12.47 9.24 5.86
C ILE A 33 -11.85 8.69 7.14
N ILE A 34 -12.54 7.73 7.74
CA ILE A 34 -12.10 7.03 8.95
C ILE A 34 -11.58 5.65 8.54
N PHE A 35 -10.40 5.28 9.03
CA PHE A 35 -9.76 4.00 8.72
C PHE A 35 -8.92 3.53 9.92
N LYS A 36 -8.69 2.22 10.01
CA LYS A 36 -7.75 1.63 10.98
C LYS A 36 -6.38 1.52 10.32
N VAL A 37 -5.33 1.84 11.07
CA VAL A 37 -3.94 1.69 10.62
C VAL A 37 -3.38 0.37 11.15
N LYS A 38 -2.69 -0.38 10.29
CA LYS A 38 -1.96 -1.59 10.68
C LYS A 38 -0.51 -1.50 10.22
N ASN A 39 0.41 -2.07 10.99
CA ASN A 39 1.80 -2.19 10.56
C ASN A 39 1.90 -3.30 9.51
N LEU A 40 2.28 -2.91 8.29
CA LEU A 40 2.50 -3.81 7.17
C LEU A 40 3.61 -4.83 7.46
N LEU A 41 4.64 -4.42 8.21
CA LEU A 41 5.81 -5.24 8.53
C LEU A 41 5.52 -6.31 9.58
N ASP A 42 4.60 -6.02 10.52
CA ASP A 42 4.26 -6.95 11.62
C ASP A 42 3.01 -7.78 11.31
N THR A 43 2.37 -7.55 10.16
CA THR A 43 1.18 -8.31 9.78
C THR A 43 1.61 -9.72 9.35
N PRO A 44 1.03 -10.80 9.94
CA PRO A 44 1.37 -12.18 9.59
C PRO A 44 0.73 -12.56 8.25
N TRP A 45 1.38 -12.16 7.16
CA TRP A 45 0.90 -12.42 5.81
C TRP A 45 0.94 -13.92 5.48
N THR A 46 -0.15 -14.39 4.88
CA THR A 46 -0.21 -15.64 4.14
C THR A 46 -0.17 -15.36 2.64
N PHE A 47 0.11 -16.39 1.84
CA PHE A 47 0.07 -16.26 0.38
C PHE A 47 -1.26 -15.72 -0.12
N ASP A 48 -2.38 -16.21 0.42
CA ASP A 48 -3.71 -15.77 0.01
C ASP A 48 -4.04 -14.35 0.49
N SER A 49 -3.75 -14.04 1.76
CA SER A 49 -4.08 -12.72 2.31
C SER A 49 -3.30 -11.59 1.64
N LEU A 50 -2.01 -11.81 1.37
CA LEU A 50 -1.18 -10.85 0.65
C LEU A 50 -1.46 -10.86 -0.85
N GLY A 51 -1.54 -12.05 -1.45
CA GLY A 51 -1.80 -12.23 -2.89
C GLY A 51 -3.12 -11.61 -3.35
N SER A 52 -4.13 -11.54 -2.48
CA SER A 52 -5.40 -10.85 -2.76
C SER A 52 -5.24 -9.37 -3.12
N PHE A 53 -4.18 -8.70 -2.67
CA PHE A 53 -3.86 -7.31 -3.05
C PHE A 53 -3.24 -7.18 -4.44
N PHE A 54 -2.80 -8.30 -5.04
CA PHE A 54 -1.97 -8.31 -6.24
C PHE A 54 -2.69 -8.90 -7.46
N VAL A 55 -4.01 -9.13 -7.37
CA VAL A 55 -4.81 -9.63 -8.48
C VAL A 55 -4.75 -8.64 -9.65
N GLY A 56 -4.34 -9.14 -10.82
CA GLY A 56 -4.22 -8.34 -12.05
C GLY A 56 -3.04 -7.36 -12.09
N LEU A 57 -2.08 -7.43 -11.14
CA LEU A 57 -0.89 -6.58 -11.13
C LEU A 57 0.38 -7.33 -11.52
N GLU A 58 1.32 -6.66 -12.16
CA GLU A 58 2.65 -7.20 -12.48
C GLU A 58 3.66 -7.03 -11.33
N LYS A 59 4.85 -7.65 -11.45
CA LYS A 59 5.86 -7.69 -10.37
C LYS A 59 6.34 -6.29 -9.93
N ASP A 60 6.57 -5.40 -10.90
CA ASP A 60 7.00 -4.02 -10.72
C ASP A 60 5.90 -3.16 -10.05
N GLU A 61 4.65 -3.53 -10.26
CA GLU A 61 3.50 -2.84 -9.67
C GLU A 61 3.31 -3.17 -8.18
N ILE A 62 3.85 -4.28 -7.68
CA ILE A 62 3.64 -4.78 -6.31
C ILE A 62 4.87 -4.67 -5.40
N VAL A 63 6.05 -4.44 -5.97
CA VAL A 63 7.32 -4.39 -5.23
C VAL A 63 7.74 -2.97 -4.84
N ASN A 64 8.31 -2.84 -3.65
CA ASN A 64 9.06 -1.66 -3.23
C ASN A 64 10.48 -1.75 -3.78
N VAL A 65 10.70 -1.23 -4.99
CA VAL A 65 12.03 -1.18 -5.65
C VAL A 65 13.11 -0.47 -4.83
N PHE A 66 12.72 0.33 -3.83
CA PHE A 66 13.66 1.01 -2.95
C PHE A 66 14.06 0.19 -1.72
N ALA A 67 13.60 -1.06 -1.59
CA ALA A 67 14.01 -1.94 -0.50
C ALA A 67 15.53 -2.19 -0.52
N PRO A 68 16.20 -2.24 0.66
CA PRO A 68 17.66 -2.32 0.73
C PRO A 68 18.26 -3.49 -0.06
N LYS A 69 17.67 -4.68 0.01
CA LYS A 69 18.18 -5.87 -0.70
C LYS A 69 18.09 -5.77 -2.22
N ILE A 70 17.05 -5.11 -2.73
CA ILE A 70 16.94 -4.81 -4.17
C ILE A 70 18.03 -3.81 -4.56
N LYS A 71 18.22 -2.73 -3.79
CA LYS A 71 19.28 -1.74 -4.05
C LYS A 71 20.70 -2.32 -3.99
N LYS A 72 20.91 -3.35 -3.17
CA LYS A 72 22.18 -4.06 -3.04
C LYS A 72 22.37 -5.19 -4.06
N ASN A 73 21.41 -5.38 -4.98
CA ASN A 73 21.39 -6.48 -5.94
C ASN A 73 21.42 -7.88 -5.30
N GLU A 74 20.96 -8.01 -4.05
CA GLU A 74 20.82 -9.29 -3.35
C GLU A 74 19.57 -10.06 -3.82
N ILE A 75 18.57 -9.34 -4.36
CA ILE A 75 17.35 -9.90 -4.94
C ILE A 75 17.17 -9.33 -6.33
N ASP A 76 17.12 -10.22 -7.32
CA ASP A 76 16.87 -9.90 -8.73
C ASP A 76 15.40 -10.20 -9.06
N ILE A 77 14.57 -9.14 -9.14
CA ILE A 77 13.12 -9.25 -9.35
C ILE A 77 12.80 -9.85 -10.73
N ASP A 78 13.65 -9.60 -11.74
CA ASP A 78 13.38 -10.06 -13.11
C ASP A 78 13.49 -11.58 -13.22
N LYS A 79 14.37 -12.19 -12.42
CA LYS A 79 14.55 -13.65 -12.35
C LYS A 79 13.49 -14.39 -11.54
N LEU A 80 12.73 -13.70 -10.70
CA LEU A 80 11.69 -14.32 -9.89
C LEU A 80 10.37 -14.43 -10.66
N SER A 81 9.65 -15.52 -10.47
CA SER A 81 8.21 -15.56 -10.78
C SER A 81 7.44 -14.66 -9.80
N LYS A 82 6.23 -14.25 -10.18
CA LYS A 82 5.35 -13.48 -9.28
C LYS A 82 5.03 -14.26 -8.00
N LYS A 83 4.88 -15.58 -8.10
CA LYS A 83 4.63 -16.45 -6.94
C LYS A 83 5.81 -16.41 -5.95
N GLU A 84 7.02 -16.63 -6.45
CA GLU A 84 8.23 -16.57 -5.62
C GLU A 84 8.40 -15.19 -4.99
N LEU A 85 8.15 -14.12 -5.75
CA LEU A 85 8.21 -12.76 -5.21
C LEU A 85 7.25 -12.57 -4.02
N ILE A 86 6.03 -13.10 -4.08
CA ILE A 86 5.08 -13.05 -2.96
C ILE A 86 5.60 -13.86 -1.75
N GLU A 87 6.19 -15.03 -1.98
CA GLU A 87 6.81 -15.82 -0.91
C GLU A 87 7.99 -15.09 -0.25
N TYR A 88 8.79 -14.35 -1.03
CA TYR A 88 9.83 -13.46 -0.51
C TYR A 88 9.23 -12.31 0.29
N MET A 89 8.15 -11.68 -0.18
CA MET A 89 7.46 -10.61 0.54
C MET A 89 6.88 -11.05 1.88
N ILE A 90 6.43 -12.31 2.00
CA ILE A 90 5.96 -12.86 3.29
C ILE A 90 7.12 -12.98 4.28
N LYS A 91 8.30 -13.42 3.81
CA LYS A 91 9.52 -13.53 4.63
C LYS A 91 10.11 -12.16 4.94
N GLU A 92 10.02 -11.22 4.01
CA GLU A 92 10.59 -9.88 4.08
C GLU A 92 9.57 -8.82 3.64
N PRO A 93 8.62 -8.44 4.52
CA PRO A 93 7.53 -7.51 4.18
C PRO A 93 7.97 -6.12 3.69
N ILE A 94 9.22 -5.74 3.96
CA ILE A 94 9.79 -4.48 3.47
C ILE A 94 9.85 -4.40 1.94
N LEU A 95 9.79 -5.54 1.24
CA LEU A 95 9.72 -5.67 -0.21
C LEU A 95 8.36 -5.28 -0.78
N ILE A 96 7.30 -5.22 0.04
CA ILE A 96 5.95 -4.94 -0.43
C ILE A 96 5.81 -3.45 -0.75
N LYS A 97 5.23 -3.13 -1.91
CA LYS A 97 4.82 -1.76 -2.24
C LYS A 97 3.74 -1.29 -1.28
N ARG A 98 3.96 -0.10 -0.74
CA ARG A 98 3.10 0.51 0.28
C ARG A 98 2.39 1.76 -0.25
N PRO A 99 1.21 2.12 0.31
CA PRO A 99 0.44 1.35 1.29
C PRO A 99 -0.24 0.13 0.66
N LEU A 100 -0.74 -0.79 1.48
CA LEU A 100 -1.84 -1.67 1.07
C LEU A 100 -3.13 -1.13 1.70
N ILE A 101 -4.20 -1.03 0.93
CA ILE A 101 -5.48 -0.50 1.41
C ILE A 101 -6.58 -1.51 1.14
N GLN A 102 -7.35 -1.82 2.17
CA GLN A 102 -8.56 -2.62 2.06
C GLN A 102 -9.76 -1.72 2.35
N VAL A 103 -10.78 -1.81 1.48
CA VAL A 103 -12.09 -1.17 1.68
C VAL A 103 -13.14 -2.27 1.55
N ASP A 104 -13.70 -2.70 2.67
CA ASP A 104 -14.55 -3.89 2.75
C ASP A 104 -13.81 -5.11 2.14
N GLU A 105 -14.26 -5.61 0.99
CA GLU A 105 -13.63 -6.72 0.25
C GLU A 105 -12.60 -6.26 -0.78
N GLU A 106 -12.64 -4.98 -1.18
CA GLU A 106 -11.77 -4.42 -2.20
C GLU A 106 -10.33 -4.26 -1.70
N LYS A 107 -9.37 -4.69 -2.52
CA LYS A 107 -7.94 -4.64 -2.21
C LYS A 107 -7.21 -3.74 -3.19
N ILE A 108 -6.31 -2.91 -2.65
CA ILE A 108 -5.55 -1.93 -3.42
C ILE A 108 -4.08 -2.01 -2.99
N CYS A 109 -3.20 -2.22 -3.97
CA CYS A 109 -1.76 -2.09 -3.80
C CYS A 109 -1.30 -0.69 -4.21
N GLY A 110 -0.55 -0.02 -3.35
CA GLY A 110 -0.16 1.38 -3.51
C GLY A 110 -1.30 2.36 -3.27
N PHE A 111 -0.99 3.65 -3.38
CA PHE A 111 -1.97 4.72 -3.19
C PHE A 111 -2.63 5.11 -4.51
N ASN A 112 -3.61 4.31 -4.95
CA ASN A 112 -4.34 4.56 -6.18
C ASN A 112 -5.60 5.41 -5.90
N LEU A 113 -5.47 6.72 -6.10
CA LEU A 113 -6.57 7.67 -5.84
C LEU A 113 -7.77 7.49 -6.77
N ALA A 114 -7.55 7.14 -8.04
CA ALA A 114 -8.64 6.89 -8.96
C ALA A 114 -9.51 5.70 -8.50
N LYS A 115 -8.86 4.60 -8.07
CA LYS A 115 -9.54 3.42 -7.52
C LYS A 115 -10.24 3.76 -6.19
N LEU A 116 -9.59 4.51 -5.30
CA LEU A 116 -10.20 4.97 -4.04
C LEU A 116 -11.42 5.87 -4.26
N ASN A 117 -11.33 6.83 -5.18
CA ASN A 117 -12.45 7.70 -5.57
C ASN A 117 -13.63 6.89 -6.09
N LYS A 118 -13.36 5.91 -6.96
CA LYS A 118 -14.39 5.02 -7.51
C LYS A 118 -15.05 4.20 -6.41
N ILE A 119 -14.26 3.55 -5.54
CA ILE A 119 -14.78 2.66 -4.50
C ILE A 119 -15.56 3.46 -3.47
N LEU A 120 -15.02 4.57 -2.98
CA LEU A 120 -15.64 5.37 -1.92
C LEU A 120 -16.70 6.36 -2.43
N ASN A 121 -16.90 6.44 -3.75
CA ASN A 121 -17.74 7.44 -4.42
C ASN A 121 -17.38 8.88 -4.01
N LEU A 122 -16.08 9.20 -4.08
CA LEU A 122 -15.49 10.49 -3.68
C LEU A 122 -14.85 11.20 -4.88
N LYS A 123 -14.65 12.50 -4.72
CA LYS A 123 -13.79 13.33 -5.59
C LYS A 123 -12.60 13.85 -4.78
N LEU A 124 -11.58 13.00 -4.65
CA LEU A 124 -10.28 13.41 -4.12
C LEU A 124 -9.46 14.04 -5.26
N ASP A 125 -9.34 15.36 -5.26
CA ASP A 125 -8.50 16.10 -6.21
C ASP A 125 -7.04 16.17 -5.71
N THR A 126 -6.12 15.94 -6.64
CA THR A 126 -4.67 15.82 -6.42
C THR A 126 -3.89 17.12 -6.62
N ASP A 127 -4.54 18.29 -6.55
CA ASP A 127 -3.87 19.59 -6.79
C ASP A 127 -2.68 19.88 -5.85
N LYS A 128 -2.44 19.01 -4.87
CA LYS A 128 -1.15 18.87 -4.21
C LYS A 128 -0.54 17.53 -4.58
N GLN A 129 0.60 17.55 -5.27
CA GLN A 129 1.45 16.39 -5.50
C GLN A 129 1.74 15.66 -4.17
N ILE A 130 0.91 14.68 -3.81
CA ILE A 130 1.20 13.75 -2.72
C ILE A 130 2.15 12.74 -3.33
N GLY A 131 3.42 13.15 -3.40
CA GLY A 131 4.49 12.39 -4.01
C GLY A 131 4.47 10.94 -3.56
N THR A 132 4.40 10.05 -4.54
CA THR A 132 5.03 8.74 -4.45
C THR A 132 6.44 8.97 -3.91
N CYS A 133 6.80 8.22 -2.86
CA CYS A 133 8.03 8.43 -2.09
C CYS A 133 9.21 8.77 -3.01
N GLN A 134 9.63 10.03 -3.00
CA GLN A 134 10.92 10.42 -3.56
C GLN A 134 11.97 9.95 -2.56
N SER A 135 12.76 9.01 -3.03
CA SER A 135 13.80 8.31 -2.30
C SER A 135 14.83 9.27 -1.71
N SER A 136 14.74 9.56 -0.40
CA SER A 136 15.88 10.01 0.40
C SER A 136 15.56 10.03 1.90
N ASP A 137 15.07 8.92 2.46
CA ASP A 137 15.16 8.73 3.91
C ASP A 137 16.19 7.63 4.19
N SER A 138 17.43 8.07 4.36
CA SER A 138 18.41 7.36 5.18
C SER A 138 17.84 7.25 6.60
N CYS A 139 17.21 6.12 6.91
CA CYS A 139 16.93 5.76 8.29
C CYS A 139 17.86 4.63 8.69
N LEU A 140 19.07 5.03 9.08
CA LEU A 140 19.85 4.35 10.11
C LEU A 140 19.27 4.81 11.45
N THR A 141 18.68 3.91 12.21
CA THR A 141 19.04 3.69 13.62
C THR A 141 18.62 2.29 14.00
#